data_AF-A0AA38XLC7-F1
#
_entry.id   AF-A0AA38XLC7-F1
#
_cell.length_a   1.000
_cell.length_b   1.000
_cell.length_c   1.000
_cell.angle_alpha   90.00
_cell.angle_beta   90.00
_cell.angle_gamma   90.00
#
_symmetry.space_group_name_H-M   'P 1'
#
loop_
_entity.id
_entity.type
_entity.pdbx_description
1 polymer ?
#
loop_
_entity_poly.entity_id
_entity_poly.type
_entity_poly.pdbx_seq_one_letter_code
_entity_poly.pdbx_strand_id
1 'polypeptide(L)' 'MSVTPIYEGKVVLKLGLYPNLPVPEWESFAERRQKWEKPLEGTVQYKTKTFGEKLPGSLEKADKVNLS' A
#
# COMPACT_ATOMS: atom_id res chain seq x y z
N MET A 1 17.68 -6.20 -7.85
CA MET A 1 17.13 -5.20 -6.90
C MET A 1 16.57 -4.05 -7.72
N SER A 2 15.35 -3.57 -7.43
CA SER A 2 14.75 -2.45 -8.16
C SER A 2 15.02 -1.15 -7.41
N VAL A 3 15.80 -0.26 -8.03
CA VAL A 3 16.14 1.07 -7.50
C VAL A 3 15.41 2.09 -8.35
N THR A 4 14.67 3.00 -7.72
CA THR A 4 13.89 4.03 -8.42
C THR A 4 14.34 5.42 -7.97
N PRO A 5 14.50 6.39 -8.90
CA PRO A 5 14.89 7.76 -8.56
C PRO A 5 13.92 8.46 -7.58
N ILE A 6 12.67 8.00 -7.52
CA ILE A 6 11.63 8.58 -6.66
C ILE A 6 11.90 8.28 -5.17
N TYR A 7 12.66 7.22 -4.88
CA TYR A 7 12.99 6.80 -3.52
C TYR A 7 14.50 6.70 -3.36
N GLU A 8 15.17 7.86 -3.33
CA GLU A 8 16.62 7.95 -3.18
C GLU A 8 17.10 7.23 -1.90
N GLY A 9 18.14 6.42 -2.05
CA GLY A 9 18.69 5.60 -0.97
C GLY A 9 17.81 4.41 -0.53
N LYS A 10 16.67 4.16 -1.18
CA LYS A 10 15.77 3.04 -0.85
C LYS A 10 15.77 1.98 -1.96
N VAL A 11 15.57 0.73 -1.55
CA VAL A 11 15.42 -0.42 -2.46
C VAL A 11 13.99 -0.92 -2.40
N VAL A 12 13.38 -1.13 -3.57
CA VAL A 12 12.06 -1.75 -3.66
C VAL A 12 12.22 -3.27 -3.59
N LEU A 13 11.63 -3.88 -2.57
CA LEU A 13 11.65 -5.32 -2.33
C LEU A 13 10.29 -5.93 -2.65
N LYS A 14 10.30 -7.01 -3.44
CA LYS A 14 9.11 -7.83 -3.67
C LYS A 14 9.03 -8.85 -2.54
N LEU A 15 8.13 -8.58 -1.61
CA LEU A 15 8.02 -9.34 -0.37
C LEU A 15 7.34 -10.71 -0.55
N GLY A 16 6.60 -10.96 -1.63
CA GLY A 16 5.90 -12.25 -1.87
C GLY A 16 6.77 -13.52 -1.95
N LEU A 17 8.10 -13.42 -1.81
CA LEU A 17 9.02 -14.55 -1.76
C LEU A 17 9.41 -14.95 -0.33
N TYR A 18 9.01 -14.19 0.69
CA TYR A 18 9.40 -14.41 2.08
C TYR A 18 8.24 -14.96 2.91
N PRO A 19 8.53 -15.84 3.90
CA PRO A 19 7.50 -16.53 4.67
C PRO A 19 6.78 -15.64 5.69
N ASN A 20 7.43 -14.59 6.20
CA ASN A 20 6.86 -13.67 7.19
C ASN A 20 6.94 -12.25 6.67
N LEU A 21 5.76 -11.63 6.47
CA LEU A 21 5.65 -10.30 5.89
C LEU A 21 4.99 -9.32 6.86
N PRO A 22 5.49 -8.08 6.96
CA PRO A 22 4.77 -7.04 7.64
C PRO A 22 3.45 -6.77 6.92
N VAL A 23 2.41 -6.44 7.70
CA VAL A 23 1.14 -5.97 7.14
C VAL A 23 1.40 -4.61 6.49
N PRO A 24 1.09 -4.42 5.19
CA PRO A 24 1.30 -3.15 4.54
C PRO A 24 0.36 -2.09 5.10
N GLU A 25 0.83 -0.85 5.18
CA GLU A 25 0.06 0.29 5.71
C GLU A 25 -0.84 0.91 4.63
N TRP A 26 -0.47 0.78 3.37
CA TRP A 26 -1.22 1.31 2.23
C TRP A 26 -0.98 0.48 0.95
N GLU A 27 -1.88 0.67 0.00
CA GLU A 27 -1.80 0.16 -1.35
C GLU A 27 -1.82 1.31 -2.35
N SER A 28 -1.02 1.18 -3.41
CA SER A 28 -0.99 2.15 -4.52
C SER A 28 -1.42 1.45 -5.80
N PHE A 29 -1.86 2.22 -6.81
CA PHE A 29 -2.40 1.69 -8.07
C PHE A 29 -3.75 0.95 -7.91
N ALA A 30 -4.48 1.23 -6.83
CA ALA A 30 -5.74 0.58 -6.52
C ALA A 30 -6.84 0.85 -7.56
N GLU A 31 -6.73 1.92 -8.36
CA GLU A 31 -7.68 2.20 -9.46
C GLU A 31 -7.66 1.11 -10.54
N ARG A 32 -6.49 0.54 -10.82
CA ARG A 32 -6.33 -0.52 -11.84
C ARG A 32 -6.23 -1.91 -11.23
N ARG A 33 -6.72 -2.08 -9.99
CA ARG A 33 -6.76 -3.38 -9.31
C ARG A 33 -7.51 -4.40 -10.15
N GLN A 34 -6.98 -5.62 -10.22
CA GLN A 34 -7.66 -6.69 -10.94
C GLN A 34 -8.90 -7.15 -10.17
N LYS A 35 -9.96 -7.55 -10.86
CA LYS A 35 -11.26 -7.89 -10.22
C LYS A 35 -11.16 -9.03 -9.19
N TRP A 36 -10.16 -9.89 -9.31
CA TRP A 36 -9.90 -11.02 -8.41
C TRP A 36 -9.08 -10.64 -7.18
N GLU A 37 -8.38 -9.50 -7.22
CA GLU A 37 -7.57 -9.01 -6.12
C GLU A 37 -8.49 -8.23 -5.17
N LYS A 38 -8.62 -8.72 -3.94
CA LYS A 38 -9.40 -8.03 -2.90
C LYS A 38 -8.52 -6.95 -2.25
N PRO A 39 -9.07 -5.76 -1.93
CA PRO A 39 -8.35 -4.78 -1.13
C PRO A 39 -7.92 -5.38 0.20
N LEU A 40 -6.69 -5.10 0.64
CA LEU A 40 -6.29 -5.51 1.98
C LEU A 40 -6.98 -4.66 3.03
N GLU A 41 -7.62 -5.32 3.99
CA GLU A 41 -8.36 -4.66 5.07
C GLU A 41 -7.42 -3.81 5.94
N GLY A 42 -7.86 -2.59 6.25
CA GLY A 42 -7.10 -1.66 7.08
C GLY A 42 -5.99 -0.89 6.36
N THR A 43 -5.87 -1.02 5.04
CA THR A 43 -4.89 -0.27 4.25
C THR A 43 -5.50 0.96 3.58
N VAL A 44 -4.74 2.05 3.53
CA VAL A 44 -5.11 3.22 2.74
C VAL A 44 -4.90 2.90 1.26
N GLN A 45 -5.90 3.13 0.42
CA GLN A 45 -5.80 2.83 -1.01
C GLN A 45 -5.65 4.11 -1.82
N TYR A 46 -4.54 4.22 -2.55
CA TYR A 46 -4.28 5.31 -3.47
C TYR A 46 -4.56 4.89 -4.92
N LYS A 47 -5.17 5.78 -5.70
CA LYS A 47 -5.58 5.50 -7.08
C LYS A 47 -4.42 5.15 -7.99
N THR A 48 -3.44 6.05 -8.11
CA THR A 48 -2.35 5.97 -9.11
C THR A 48 -0.96 6.02 -8.51
N LYS A 49 -0.72 6.84 -7.50
CA LYS A 49 0.59 6.95 -6.83
C LYS A 49 0.42 6.98 -5.32
N THR A 50 1.42 6.49 -4.61
CA THR A 50 1.47 6.60 -3.15
C THR A 50 1.39 8.07 -2.72
N PHE A 51 0.61 8.36 -1.68
CA PHE A 51 0.35 9.73 -1.19
C PHE A 51 -0.29 10.67 -2.24
N GLY A 52 -0.86 10.10 -3.30
CA GLY A 52 -1.65 10.81 -4.29
C GLY A 52 -3.14 10.84 -3.92
N GLU A 53 -3.97 10.81 -4.95
CA GLU A 53 -5.42 10.78 -4.75
C GLU A 53 -5.85 9.46 -4.07
N LYS A 54 -6.54 9.58 -2.94
CA LYS A 54 -7.14 8.44 -2.24
C LYS A 54 -8.30 7.90 -3.07
N LEU A 55 -8.46 6.58 -3.09
CA LEU A 55 -9.59 5.94 -3.73
C LEU A 55 -10.84 6.16 -2.84
N PRO A 56 -11.97 6.63 -3.39
CA PRO A 56 -13.19 6.84 -2.61
C PRO A 56 -13.66 5.52 -2.00
N GLY A 57 -13.76 5.45 -0.66
CA GLY A 57 -14.05 4.23 0.09
C GLY A 57 -12.82 3.57 0.74
N SER A 58 -11.63 4.16 0.63
CA SER A 58 -10.46 3.74 1.40
C SER A 58 -10.67 4.00 2.91
N LEU A 59 -10.39 2.99 3.73
CA LEU A 59 -10.45 3.11 5.18
C LEU A 59 -9.27 3.98 5.65
N GLU A 60 -9.54 5.10 6.33
CA GLU A 60 -8.52 5.85 7.04
C GLU A 60 -8.13 5.09 8.31
N LYS A 61 -7.17 4.17 8.22
CA LYS A 61 -6.44 3.71 9.41
C LYS A 61 -5.12 4.47 9.54
N ALA A 62 -5.26 5.76 9.79
CA ALA A 62 -4.29 6.49 10.61
C ALA A 62 -4.87 6.80 12.01
N ASP A 63 -6.19 6.76 12.21
CA ASP A 63 -6.83 7.17 13.48
C ASP A 63 -7.13 6.04 14.49
N LYS A 64 -6.68 4.79 14.26
CA LYS A 64 -6.95 3.66 15.17
C LYS A 64 -5.70 2.93 15.67
N VAL A 65 -4.59 3.63 15.86
CA VAL A 65 -3.45 3.13 16.66
C VAL A 65 -3.25 3.91 17.96
N ASN A 66 -4.16 4.84 18.31
CA ASN A 66 -4.11 5.62 19.54
C ASN A 66 -5.34 5.46 20.46
N LEU A 67 -6.06 4.34 20.34
CA LEU A 67 -7.17 3.98 21.24
C LEU A 67 -7.18 2.47 21.49
N SER A 68 -6.19 1.98 22.24
CA SER A 68 -6.27 0.77 23.06
C SER A 68 -5.09 0.72 24.02
#